data_AF-A0A8J4AS82-F1
#
_entry.id   AF-A0A8J4AS82-F1
#
_cell.length_a   1.000
_cell.length_b   1.000
_cell.length_c   1.000
_cell.angle_alpha   90.00
_cell.angle_beta   90.00
_cell.angle_gamma   90.00
#
_symmetry.space_group_name_H-M   'P 1'
#
loop_
_entity.id
_entity.type
_entity.pdbx_description
1 polymer ?
#
loop_
_entity_poly.entity_id
_entity_poly.type
_entity_poly.pdbx_seq_one_letter_code
_entity_poly.pdbx_strand_id
1 'polypeptide(L)'
;MGLPEPGICWPGLADSRGVPWPALPRPKNDTSRFNLVVQSTAQDGCVNDTAAPPMAQCWVDRGIFQEVLTPAINIDAFGVASDAGYLLGMSRVPYLCEQQMSYECLIELGPLGCYLDMLLKNRPPSPPPPPRLPPSPPVPPPPSLPSLPGPPVIPPGPSLPPMPSPGTPGVVFVFTARDLALALADNSVRFVIVANDIFMDYTAWVGIPSPVIRTQLITVAGNPGQPPSWPQLDLGFVKDKVKLTGAVNIYFQNVVLRNYRDAFDAFDTFSSPGLDLMAKSEFFAGAIVRIQDSALVLPICLPRNVVTLSLSESYRPPLIPGQQLMYVGTPQTDCINSTSGPPMSRCWADRGIYENVATYAASTDIFGRQVLSDYLFYLVHTTYLCELQMTVECVETLGELGCYSFIRSQLAG
;
A
#
# COMPACT_ATOMS: atom_id res chain seq x y z
N MET A 1 17.45 -7.38 27.06
CA MET A 1 16.41 -8.44 27.06
C MET A 1 15.08 -7.71 27.19
N GLY A 2 14.36 -7.53 26.08
CA GLY A 2 13.02 -6.93 26.13
C GLY A 2 12.06 -7.95 26.74
N LEU A 3 11.28 -7.54 27.73
CA LEU A 3 10.18 -8.34 28.24
C LEU A 3 9.10 -8.43 27.15
N PRO A 4 8.41 -9.57 26.99
CA PRO A 4 7.28 -9.67 26.07
C PRO A 4 6.15 -8.72 26.50
N GLU A 5 5.44 -8.14 25.54
CA GLU A 5 4.26 -7.30 25.80
C GLU A 5 3.11 -8.15 26.41
N PRO A 6 2.29 -7.55 27.30
CA PRO A 6 1.27 -8.30 28.04
C PRO A 6 0.12 -8.78 27.15
N GLY A 7 -0.26 -10.05 27.30
CA GLY A 7 -1.41 -10.66 26.60
C GLY A 7 -2.73 -10.38 27.33
N ILE A 8 -3.65 -9.66 26.69
CA ILE A 8 -4.99 -9.37 27.23
C ILE A 8 -6.01 -10.29 26.54
N CYS A 9 -6.89 -10.92 27.31
CA CYS A 9 -7.92 -11.79 26.76
C CYS A 9 -9.34 -11.32 27.04
N TRP A 10 -10.24 -11.75 26.16
CA TRP A 10 -11.68 -11.57 26.27
C TRP A 10 -12.31 -12.81 26.93
N PRO A 11 -13.14 -12.67 27.99
CA PRO A 11 -14.09 -13.71 28.37
C PRO A 11 -15.14 -13.94 27.28
N GLY A 12 -14.90 -14.88 26.37
CA GLY A 12 -15.91 -15.37 25.43
C GLY A 12 -16.79 -16.44 26.08
N LEU A 13 -18.04 -16.09 26.40
CA LEU A 13 -19.27 -16.90 26.33
C LEU A 13 -19.20 -18.41 26.70
N ALA A 14 -18.39 -18.80 27.68
CA ALA A 14 -18.44 -20.14 28.27
C ALA A 14 -19.52 -20.19 29.36
N ASP A 15 -20.70 -20.71 29.01
CA ASP A 15 -21.85 -21.09 29.86
C ASP A 15 -22.67 -19.94 30.48
N SER A 16 -23.59 -19.35 29.71
CA SER A 16 -24.70 -18.53 30.23
C SER A 16 -26.02 -19.31 30.25
N ARG A 17 -26.14 -20.31 31.14
CA ARG A 17 -27.46 -20.76 31.61
C ARG A 17 -27.97 -19.77 32.66
N GLY A 18 -28.79 -18.78 32.28
CA GLY A 18 -29.58 -18.09 33.32
C GLY A 18 -30.28 -16.75 33.07
N VAL A 19 -30.10 -16.00 31.98
CA VAL A 19 -30.82 -14.71 31.82
C VAL A 19 -31.32 -14.48 30.39
N PRO A 20 -32.63 -14.25 30.16
CA PRO A 20 -33.18 -14.04 28.83
C PRO A 20 -33.06 -12.57 28.40
N TRP A 21 -32.34 -12.33 27.30
CA TRP A 21 -32.43 -11.09 26.53
C TRP A 21 -33.60 -11.16 25.54
N PRO A 22 -34.29 -10.04 25.21
CA PRO A 22 -35.36 -10.04 24.22
C PRO A 22 -34.80 -10.29 22.81
N ALA A 23 -35.35 -11.29 22.13
CA ALA A 23 -34.91 -11.72 20.80
C ALA A 23 -35.31 -10.70 19.72
N LEU A 24 -34.32 -10.19 18.99
CA LEU A 24 -34.54 -9.53 17.69
C LEU A 24 -34.78 -10.59 16.58
N PRO A 25 -35.53 -10.27 15.51
CA PRO A 25 -35.89 -11.24 14.48
C PRO A 25 -34.67 -11.67 13.67
N ARG A 26 -34.46 -12.98 13.53
CA ARG A 26 -33.37 -13.56 12.74
C ARG A 26 -33.71 -13.58 11.23
N PRO A 27 -32.79 -13.18 10.33
CA PRO A 27 -32.88 -13.53 8.93
C PRO A 27 -32.58 -15.02 8.73
N LYS A 28 -33.40 -15.70 7.93
CA LYS A 28 -33.17 -17.09 7.50
C LYS A 28 -32.28 -17.11 6.27
N ASN A 29 -30.96 -17.24 6.44
CA ASN A 29 -30.12 -17.99 5.51
C ASN A 29 -28.78 -18.36 6.16
N ASP A 30 -28.52 -19.66 6.19
CA ASP A 30 -27.54 -20.37 7.01
C ASP A 30 -26.24 -20.60 6.22
N THR A 31 -25.20 -19.83 6.53
CA THR A 31 -23.78 -20.17 6.30
C THR A 31 -22.89 -19.76 7.50
N SER A 32 -23.46 -19.29 8.61
CA SER A 32 -22.71 -18.86 9.79
C SER A 32 -22.53 -19.99 10.80
N ARG A 33 -21.72 -21.00 10.47
CA ARG A 33 -21.09 -21.86 11.49
C ARG A 33 -19.62 -21.50 11.63
N PHE A 34 -19.35 -20.32 12.16
CA PHE A 34 -18.05 -20.02 12.77
C PHE A 34 -18.12 -20.53 14.21
N ASN A 35 -17.77 -21.81 14.41
CA ASN A 35 -17.72 -22.40 15.74
C ASN A 35 -16.47 -21.89 16.47
N LEU A 36 -16.59 -20.82 17.24
CA LEU A 36 -15.58 -20.51 18.25
C LEU A 36 -15.74 -21.53 19.38
N VAL A 37 -14.92 -22.58 19.38
CA VAL A 37 -14.81 -23.50 20.52
C VAL A 37 -13.61 -23.08 21.37
N VAL A 38 -13.90 -22.34 22.44
CA VAL A 38 -12.94 -22.02 23.49
C VAL A 38 -13.11 -23.05 24.61
N GLN A 39 -12.09 -23.85 24.87
CA GLN A 39 -12.07 -24.74 26.03
C GLN A 39 -11.17 -24.14 27.10
N SER A 40 -11.77 -23.61 28.16
CA SER A 40 -11.03 -23.24 29.37
C SER A 40 -10.37 -24.50 29.94
N THR A 41 -9.11 -24.38 30.35
CA THR A 41 -8.34 -25.50 30.88
C THR A 41 -8.00 -25.25 32.34
N ALA A 42 -8.31 -26.21 33.22
CA ALA A 42 -7.92 -26.13 34.62
C ALA A 42 -6.41 -25.85 34.75
N GLN A 43 -6.03 -25.02 35.73
CA GLN A 43 -4.65 -24.59 35.97
C GLN A 43 -4.03 -25.28 37.19
N ASP A 44 -4.43 -26.52 37.45
CA ASP A 44 -3.95 -27.27 38.62
C ASP A 44 -2.42 -27.42 38.56
N GLY A 45 -1.74 -26.97 39.63
CA GLY A 45 -0.29 -27.03 39.74
C GLY A 45 0.47 -25.93 39.01
N CYS A 46 -0.18 -24.85 38.58
CA CYS A 46 0.52 -23.66 38.08
C CYS A 46 1.39 -23.01 39.18
N VAL A 47 2.44 -22.32 38.77
CA VAL A 47 3.41 -21.64 39.64
C VAL A 47 3.21 -20.13 39.54
N ASN A 48 3.02 -19.46 40.67
CA ASN A 48 2.90 -18.00 40.72
C ASN A 48 4.28 -17.32 40.75
N ASP A 49 5.11 -17.60 39.74
CA ASP A 49 6.47 -17.07 39.62
C ASP A 49 6.71 -16.64 38.17
N THR A 50 6.99 -15.35 37.96
CA THR A 50 7.27 -14.79 36.63
C THR A 50 8.57 -15.31 36.03
N ALA A 51 9.44 -15.93 36.83
CA ALA A 51 10.63 -16.63 36.36
C ALA A 51 10.35 -18.06 35.84
N ALA A 52 9.17 -18.63 36.13
CA ALA A 52 8.79 -19.94 35.60
C ALA A 52 8.51 -19.86 34.08
N PRO A 53 8.61 -20.97 33.33
CA PRO A 53 8.21 -20.99 31.92
C PRO A 53 6.73 -20.54 31.75
N PRO A 54 6.37 -19.74 30.73
CA PRO A 54 5.02 -19.19 30.60
C PRO A 54 3.89 -20.22 30.72
N MET A 55 4.06 -21.43 30.17
CA MET A 55 3.05 -22.50 30.26
C MET A 55 2.87 -23.10 31.67
N ALA A 56 3.84 -22.91 32.57
CA ALA A 56 3.79 -23.34 33.95
C ALA A 56 3.29 -22.23 34.89
N GLN A 57 3.22 -20.98 34.42
CA GLN A 57 2.74 -19.85 35.23
C GLN A 57 1.22 -19.94 35.46
N CYS A 58 0.76 -19.33 36.56
CA CYS A 58 -0.66 -19.11 36.78
C CYS A 58 -1.12 -17.87 35.99
N TRP A 59 -2.17 -18.03 35.17
CA TRP A 59 -2.75 -16.95 34.37
C TRP A 59 -4.15 -16.62 34.84
N VAL A 60 -4.63 -15.40 34.57
CA VAL A 60 -6.00 -15.01 34.94
C VAL A 60 -7.03 -15.85 34.19
N ASP A 61 -6.75 -16.17 32.94
CA ASP A 61 -7.45 -17.19 32.16
C ASP A 61 -6.48 -17.94 31.25
N ARG A 62 -6.80 -19.19 30.94
CA ARG A 62 -6.08 -19.96 29.92
C ARG A 62 -6.99 -20.97 29.26
N GLY A 63 -6.70 -21.25 27.99
CA GLY A 63 -7.44 -22.26 27.26
C GLY A 63 -6.75 -22.62 25.96
N ILE A 64 -7.49 -23.32 25.09
CA ILE A 64 -7.04 -23.68 23.76
C ILE A 64 -8.07 -23.22 22.75
N PHE A 65 -7.62 -22.46 21.76
CA PHE A 65 -8.37 -22.21 20.53
C PHE A 65 -8.35 -23.50 19.70
N GLN A 66 -9.45 -24.25 19.69
CA GLN A 66 -9.47 -25.55 19.03
C GLN A 66 -9.46 -25.40 17.50
N GLU A 67 -10.41 -24.62 16.97
CA GLU A 67 -10.51 -24.21 15.57
C GLU A 67 -11.15 -22.83 15.51
N VAL A 68 -10.36 -21.80 15.20
CA VAL A 68 -10.83 -20.42 15.07
C VAL A 68 -10.44 -19.92 13.70
N LEU A 69 -11.41 -19.39 12.97
CA LEU A 69 -11.18 -18.68 11.71
C LEU A 69 -11.88 -17.32 11.81
N THR A 70 -11.10 -16.25 11.81
CA THR A 70 -11.60 -14.88 11.91
C THR A 70 -10.93 -14.01 10.85
N PRO A 71 -11.60 -12.99 10.30
CA PRO A 71 -10.88 -11.92 9.63
C PRO A 71 -9.86 -11.32 10.61
N ALA A 72 -8.63 -11.11 10.11
CA ALA A 72 -7.61 -10.42 10.87
C ALA A 72 -7.93 -8.92 10.91
N ILE A 73 -7.65 -8.29 12.04
CA ILE A 73 -7.86 -6.86 12.24
C ILE A 73 -6.53 -6.21 12.62
N ASN A 74 -6.26 -5.04 12.03
CA ASN A 74 -5.22 -4.13 12.47
C ASN A 74 -5.85 -3.06 13.35
N ILE A 75 -5.13 -2.60 14.36
CA ILE A 75 -5.53 -1.47 15.20
C ILE A 75 -4.51 -0.36 14.96
N ASP A 76 -4.96 0.79 14.48
CA ASP A 76 -4.08 1.93 14.21
C ASP A 76 -3.68 2.70 15.48
N ALA A 77 -2.85 3.73 15.32
CA ALA A 77 -2.40 4.58 16.42
C ALA A 77 -3.53 5.34 17.14
N PHE A 78 -4.74 5.37 16.56
CA PHE A 78 -5.93 6.00 17.12
C PHE A 78 -6.90 4.99 17.74
N GLY A 79 -6.54 3.70 17.75
CA GLY A 79 -7.37 2.66 18.31
C GLY A 79 -8.51 2.21 17.42
N VAL A 80 -8.50 2.56 16.13
CA VAL A 80 -9.55 2.14 15.19
C VAL A 80 -9.18 0.79 14.59
N ALA A 81 -10.09 -0.18 14.72
CA ALA A 81 -9.93 -1.48 14.07
C ALA A 81 -10.25 -1.39 12.57
N SER A 82 -9.37 -1.96 11.73
CA SER A 82 -9.57 -2.13 10.29
C SER A 82 -9.30 -3.56 9.88
N ASP A 83 -9.99 -4.04 8.85
CA ASP A 83 -9.68 -5.34 8.24
C ASP A 83 -8.24 -5.36 7.73
N ALA A 84 -7.48 -6.41 8.07
CA ALA A 84 -6.10 -6.58 7.66
C ALA A 84 -5.95 -7.24 6.27
N GLY A 85 -7.06 -7.62 5.63
CA GLY A 85 -7.09 -8.19 4.28
C GLY A 85 -6.75 -9.68 4.21
N TYR A 86 -6.71 -10.38 5.36
CA TYR A 86 -6.49 -11.83 5.43
C TYR A 86 -7.31 -12.48 6.55
N LEU A 87 -7.48 -13.80 6.46
CA LEU A 87 -8.11 -14.59 7.52
C LEU A 87 -7.02 -15.14 8.46
N LEU A 88 -7.22 -14.98 9.76
CA LEU A 88 -6.45 -15.65 10.80
C LEU A 88 -7.10 -16.98 11.14
N GLY A 89 -6.40 -18.08 10.81
CA GLY A 89 -6.76 -19.44 11.20
C GLY A 89 -5.89 -19.92 12.37
N MET A 90 -6.50 -20.30 13.49
CA MET A 90 -5.82 -20.89 14.65
C MET A 90 -6.38 -22.29 14.89
N SER A 91 -5.49 -23.29 14.98
CA SER A 91 -5.88 -24.66 15.33
C SER A 91 -5.02 -25.17 16.48
N ARG A 92 -5.69 -25.57 17.56
CA ARG A 92 -5.09 -26.07 18.82
C ARG A 92 -4.03 -25.13 19.40
N VAL A 93 -4.29 -23.81 19.33
CA VAL A 93 -3.37 -22.79 19.84
C VAL A 93 -3.71 -22.50 21.31
N PRO A 94 -2.80 -22.76 22.27
CA PRO A 94 -3.03 -22.36 23.65
C PRO A 94 -2.98 -20.84 23.77
N TYR A 95 -3.89 -20.27 24.55
CA TYR A 95 -3.86 -18.85 24.90
C TYR A 95 -3.66 -18.70 26.41
N LEU A 96 -2.91 -17.66 26.79
CA LEU A 96 -2.55 -17.33 28.17
C LEU A 96 -2.89 -15.86 28.41
N CYS A 97 -3.68 -15.57 29.44
CA CYS A 97 -4.20 -14.24 29.69
C CYS A 97 -3.57 -13.64 30.94
N GLU A 98 -2.73 -12.62 30.74
CA GLU A 98 -2.11 -11.89 31.85
C GLU A 98 -3.15 -11.05 32.58
N GLN A 99 -4.08 -10.50 31.83
CA GLN A 99 -5.20 -9.73 32.35
C GLN A 99 -6.50 -10.09 31.62
N GLN A 100 -7.59 -10.03 32.36
CA GLN A 100 -8.95 -10.21 31.84
C GLN A 100 -9.66 -8.86 31.83
N MET A 101 -10.29 -8.53 30.70
CA MET A 101 -11.14 -7.34 30.61
C MET A 101 -12.30 -7.47 31.61
N SER A 102 -12.52 -6.43 32.43
CA SER A 102 -13.64 -6.42 33.35
C SER A 102 -14.97 -6.29 32.58
N TYR A 103 -16.03 -6.81 33.18
CA TYR A 103 -17.35 -6.77 32.54
C TYR A 103 -17.88 -5.33 32.43
N GLU A 104 -17.57 -4.49 33.41
CA GLU A 104 -17.92 -3.06 33.42
C GLU A 104 -17.26 -2.33 32.25
N CYS A 105 -15.97 -2.57 32.04
CA CYS A 105 -15.19 -1.99 30.94
C CYS A 105 -15.72 -2.44 29.57
N LEU A 106 -16.13 -3.71 29.45
CA LEU A 106 -16.77 -4.22 28.23
C LEU A 106 -18.13 -3.55 27.96
N ILE A 107 -18.93 -3.29 28.99
CA ILE A 107 -20.22 -2.58 28.83
C ILE A 107 -20.00 -1.13 28.44
N GLU A 108 -19.07 -0.44 29.09
CA GLU A 108 -18.86 0.99 28.90
C GLU A 108 -18.16 1.31 27.58
N LEU A 109 -17.15 0.53 27.19
CA LEU A 109 -16.25 0.85 26.08
C LEU A 109 -16.33 -0.13 24.91
N GLY A 110 -17.04 -1.25 25.08
CA GLY A 110 -16.97 -2.38 24.16
C GLY A 110 -15.60 -3.11 24.21
N PRO A 111 -15.46 -4.25 23.52
CA PRO A 111 -14.25 -5.07 23.57
C PRO A 111 -12.97 -4.34 23.12
N LEU A 112 -13.05 -3.62 22.00
CA LEU A 112 -11.90 -2.88 21.47
C LEU A 112 -11.55 -1.68 22.36
N GLY A 113 -12.53 -0.89 22.78
CA GLY A 113 -12.30 0.25 23.65
C GLY A 113 -11.74 -0.16 25.00
N CYS A 114 -12.20 -1.28 25.56
CA CYS A 114 -11.68 -1.83 26.80
C CYS A 114 -10.24 -2.34 26.65
N TYR A 115 -9.92 -3.02 25.56
CA TYR A 115 -8.54 -3.45 25.25
C TYR A 115 -7.57 -2.26 25.18
N LEU A 116 -7.96 -1.19 24.48
CA LEU A 116 -7.15 0.01 24.35
C LEU A 116 -6.98 0.76 25.67
N ASP A 117 -8.05 0.90 26.45
CA ASP A 117 -8.01 1.51 27.78
C ASP A 117 -7.06 0.74 28.71
N MET A 118 -7.10 -0.59 28.68
CA MET A 118 -6.18 -1.44 29.44
C MET A 118 -4.72 -1.31 28.96
N LEU A 119 -4.48 -1.25 27.65
CA LEU A 119 -3.12 -1.02 27.12
C LEU A 119 -2.56 0.34 27.55
N LEU A 120 -3.38 1.39 27.53
CA LEU A 120 -2.97 2.73 27.93
C LEU A 120 -2.69 2.82 29.42
N LYS A 121 -3.51 2.17 30.26
CA LYS A 121 -3.33 2.15 31.73
C LYS A 121 -2.15 1.30 32.18
N ASN A 122 -1.84 0.23 31.46
CA ASN A 122 -0.76 -0.70 31.80
C ASN A 122 0.56 -0.42 31.08
N ARG A 123 0.67 0.69 30.34
CA ARG A 123 1.91 1.04 29.67
C ARG A 123 3.00 1.23 30.73
N PRO A 124 4.12 0.46 30.69
CA PRO A 124 5.26 0.75 31.54
C PRO A 124 5.65 2.22 31.34
N PRO A 125 6.01 2.96 32.41
CA PRO A 125 6.50 4.32 32.24
C PRO A 125 7.61 4.30 31.20
N SER A 126 7.51 5.21 30.21
CA SER A 126 8.51 5.28 29.14
C SER A 126 9.90 5.30 29.76
N PRO A 127 10.83 4.46 29.28
CA PRO A 127 12.19 4.49 29.80
C PRO A 127 12.70 5.93 29.71
N PRO A 128 13.41 6.43 30.75
CA PRO A 128 13.93 7.79 30.72
C PRO A 128 14.74 8.00 29.43
N PRO A 129 14.64 9.18 28.79
CA PRO A 129 15.37 9.45 27.58
C PRO A 129 16.86 9.16 27.81
N PRO A 130 17.55 8.49 26.87
CA PRO A 130 18.96 8.19 27.04
C PRO A 130 19.74 9.48 27.32
N PRO A 131 20.76 9.44 28.20
CA PRO A 131 21.60 10.59 28.48
C PRO A 131 22.08 11.22 27.17
N ARG A 132 21.96 12.55 27.05
CA ARG A 132 22.48 13.27 25.88
C ARG A 132 23.94 12.91 25.70
N LEU A 133 24.26 12.30 24.56
CA LEU A 133 25.66 12.03 24.20
C LEU A 133 26.42 13.36 24.13
N PRO A 134 27.67 13.41 24.62
CA PRO A 134 28.50 14.59 24.45
C PRO A 134 28.66 14.92 22.96
N PRO A 135 28.79 16.21 22.61
CA PRO A 135 28.97 16.62 21.22
C PRO A 135 30.17 15.90 20.62
N SER A 136 29.93 15.20 19.51
CA SER A 136 30.95 14.45 18.79
C SER A 136 32.08 15.40 18.38
N PRO A 137 33.37 14.99 18.52
CA PRO A 137 34.48 15.75 17.98
C PRO A 137 34.33 15.93 16.46
N PRO A 138 34.87 17.01 15.88
CA PRO A 138 34.79 17.27 14.44
C PRO A 138 35.36 16.09 13.67
N VAL A 139 34.52 15.49 12.82
CA VAL A 139 34.87 14.33 12.00
C VAL A 139 35.90 14.78 10.96
N PRO A 140 37.08 14.15 10.86
CA PRO A 140 38.04 14.45 9.81
C PRO A 140 37.42 14.18 8.43
N PRO A 141 37.83 14.92 7.38
CA PRO A 141 37.30 14.74 6.03
C PRO A 141 37.49 13.27 5.61
N PRO A 142 36.44 12.62 5.08
CA PRO A 142 36.52 11.21 4.73
C PRO A 142 37.60 11.00 3.66
N PRO A 143 38.41 9.93 3.79
CA PRO A 143 39.36 9.55 2.75
C PRO A 143 38.60 9.32 1.43
N SER A 144 39.20 9.76 0.33
CA SER A 144 38.67 9.61 -1.02
C SER A 144 38.32 8.14 -1.25
N LEU A 145 37.02 7.83 -1.36
CA LEU A 145 36.55 6.47 -1.62
C LEU A 145 37.11 6.01 -2.98
N PRO A 146 37.70 4.80 -3.07
CA PRO A 146 38.05 4.22 -4.34
C PRO A 146 36.79 4.12 -5.21
N SER A 147 36.93 4.47 -6.49
CA SER A 147 35.87 4.40 -7.50
C SER A 147 35.16 3.04 -7.42
N LEU A 148 33.88 3.06 -7.05
CA LEU A 148 33.03 1.88 -6.98
C LEU A 148 33.07 1.15 -8.33
N PRO A 149 33.20 -0.19 -8.34
CA PRO A 149 33.04 -0.96 -9.57
C PRO A 149 31.69 -0.63 -10.21
N GLY A 150 31.68 -0.51 -11.53
CA GLY A 150 30.48 -0.16 -12.30
C GLY A 150 29.30 -1.05 -11.94
N PRO A 151 28.06 -0.53 -12.05
CA PRO A 151 26.86 -1.26 -11.65
C PRO A 151 26.81 -2.64 -12.34
N PRO A 152 26.40 -3.70 -11.63
CA PRO A 152 26.31 -5.04 -12.18
C PRO A 152 25.39 -5.04 -13.42
N VAL A 153 25.79 -5.77 -14.46
CA VAL A 153 24.98 -5.98 -15.67
C VAL A 153 23.76 -6.80 -15.29
N ILE A 154 22.60 -6.15 -15.23
CA ILE A 154 21.33 -6.76 -14.86
C ILE A 154 20.80 -7.58 -16.05
N PRO A 155 20.32 -8.82 -15.84
CA PRO A 155 19.64 -9.56 -16.91
C PRO A 155 18.43 -8.77 -17.42
N PRO A 156 18.23 -8.69 -18.73
CA PRO A 156 17.14 -7.91 -19.31
C PRO A 156 15.79 -8.41 -18.77
N GLY A 157 14.95 -7.48 -18.31
CA GLY A 157 13.57 -7.76 -17.96
C GLY A 157 12.83 -8.41 -19.15
N PRO A 158 11.66 -9.05 -18.90
CA PRO A 158 10.89 -9.67 -19.97
C PRO A 158 10.61 -8.64 -21.07
N SER A 159 11.04 -8.96 -22.29
CA SER A 159 10.94 -8.09 -23.44
C SER A 159 9.50 -7.65 -23.66
N LEU A 160 9.30 -6.36 -23.95
CA LEU A 160 8.01 -5.81 -24.33
C LEU A 160 7.43 -6.60 -25.52
N PRO A 161 6.11 -6.87 -25.54
CA PRO A 161 5.46 -7.29 -26.77
C PRO A 161 5.65 -6.18 -27.82
N PRO A 162 5.97 -6.53 -29.08
CA PRO A 162 6.15 -5.54 -30.14
C PRO A 162 4.84 -4.77 -30.35
N MET A 163 4.94 -3.48 -30.66
CA MET A 163 3.79 -2.65 -30.98
C MET A 163 3.06 -3.24 -32.21
N PRO A 164 1.74 -3.46 -32.14
CA PRO A 164 0.99 -4.03 -33.24
C PRO A 164 0.89 -3.02 -34.41
N SER A 165 0.77 -3.54 -35.63
CA SER A 165 0.64 -2.68 -36.81
C SER A 165 -0.69 -1.93 -36.82
N PRO A 166 -0.72 -0.67 -37.31
CA PRO A 166 -1.96 0.06 -37.53
C PRO A 166 -2.96 -0.76 -38.37
N GLY A 167 -4.20 -0.90 -37.91
CA GLY A 167 -5.25 -1.69 -38.58
C GLY A 167 -5.39 -3.13 -38.08
N THR A 168 -4.54 -3.59 -37.16
CA THR A 168 -4.77 -4.87 -36.46
C THR A 168 -6.08 -4.78 -35.65
N PRO A 169 -6.97 -5.79 -35.71
CA PRO A 169 -8.19 -5.80 -34.91
C PRO A 169 -7.92 -5.60 -33.41
N GLY A 170 -8.69 -4.74 -32.76
CA GLY A 170 -8.52 -4.40 -31.34
C GLY A 170 -7.42 -3.38 -31.06
N VAL A 171 -6.82 -2.77 -32.08
CA VAL A 171 -5.89 -1.63 -31.95
C VAL A 171 -6.60 -0.34 -32.31
N VAL A 172 -6.53 0.66 -31.43
CA VAL A 172 -7.14 1.98 -31.64
C VAL A 172 -6.14 3.10 -31.38
N PHE A 173 -6.21 4.16 -32.19
CA PHE A 173 -5.50 5.40 -31.92
C PHE A 173 -6.41 6.31 -31.11
N VAL A 174 -5.85 6.94 -30.07
CA VAL A 174 -6.58 7.88 -29.22
C VAL A 174 -5.88 9.23 -29.27
N PHE A 175 -6.67 10.28 -29.43
CA PHE A 175 -6.19 11.66 -29.53
C PHE A 175 -6.75 12.54 -28.41
N THR A 176 -7.83 12.11 -27.77
CA THR A 176 -8.51 12.83 -26.71
C THR A 176 -8.75 11.95 -25.49
N ALA A 177 -9.05 12.58 -24.35
CA ALA A 177 -9.46 11.86 -23.15
C ALA A 177 -10.73 11.02 -23.37
N ARG A 178 -11.66 11.51 -24.20
CA ARG A 178 -12.88 10.78 -24.54
C ARG A 178 -12.58 9.50 -25.32
N ASP A 179 -11.67 9.56 -26.30
CA ASP A 179 -11.27 8.39 -27.08
C ASP A 179 -10.67 7.31 -26.17
N LEU A 180 -9.80 7.72 -25.22
CA LEU A 180 -9.20 6.82 -24.25
C LEU A 180 -10.26 6.19 -23.33
N ALA A 181 -11.20 6.98 -22.79
CA ALA A 181 -12.27 6.45 -21.93
C ALA A 181 -13.15 5.42 -22.67
N LEU A 182 -13.49 5.68 -23.94
CA LEU A 182 -14.23 4.73 -24.78
C LEU A 182 -13.43 3.46 -25.07
N ALA A 183 -12.13 3.60 -25.36
CA ALA A 183 -11.25 2.45 -25.61
C ALA A 183 -11.08 1.57 -24.35
N LEU A 184 -10.99 2.17 -23.17
CA LEU A 184 -10.99 1.45 -21.89
C LEU A 184 -12.32 0.72 -21.67
N ALA A 185 -13.46 1.33 -22.03
CA ALA A 185 -14.77 0.70 -21.89
C ALA A 185 -14.99 -0.51 -22.82
N ASP A 186 -14.34 -0.54 -23.98
CA ASP A 186 -14.57 -1.56 -25.01
C ASP A 186 -13.69 -2.81 -24.81
N ASN A 187 -14.29 -3.91 -24.35
CA ASN A 187 -13.62 -5.21 -24.17
C ASN A 187 -13.21 -5.90 -25.48
N SER A 188 -13.41 -5.31 -26.66
CA SER A 188 -12.79 -5.74 -27.93
C SER A 188 -11.44 -5.07 -28.19
N VAL A 189 -11.18 -3.92 -27.57
CA VAL A 189 -9.90 -3.21 -27.64
C VAL A 189 -8.87 -3.91 -26.75
N ARG A 190 -7.70 -4.19 -27.32
CA ARG A 190 -6.53 -4.82 -26.69
C ARG A 190 -5.32 -3.90 -26.64
N PHE A 191 -5.26 -2.92 -27.54
CA PHE A 191 -4.14 -2.02 -27.66
C PHE A 191 -4.61 -0.61 -28.00
N VAL A 192 -4.09 0.36 -27.26
CA VAL A 192 -4.38 1.79 -27.41
C VAL A 192 -3.06 2.49 -27.71
N ILE A 193 -3.02 3.21 -28.84
CA ILE A 193 -1.87 4.04 -29.22
C ILE A 193 -2.21 5.49 -28.91
N VAL A 194 -1.52 6.04 -27.90
CA VAL A 194 -1.63 7.45 -27.49
C VAL A 194 -0.84 8.30 -28.48
N ALA A 195 -1.55 9.06 -29.32
CA ALA A 195 -0.94 9.78 -30.43
C ALA A 195 -0.39 11.17 -30.04
N ASN A 196 -0.89 11.75 -28.96
CA ASN A 196 -0.51 13.06 -28.43
C ASN A 196 -0.75 13.10 -26.92
N ASP A 197 -0.34 14.20 -26.29
CA ASP A 197 -0.64 14.43 -24.87
C ASP A 197 -2.15 14.43 -24.63
N ILE A 198 -2.59 13.67 -23.62
CA ILE A 198 -3.99 13.51 -23.22
C ILE A 198 -4.14 14.01 -21.79
N PHE A 199 -5.17 14.82 -21.56
CA PHE A 199 -5.56 15.33 -20.25
C PHE A 199 -6.95 14.82 -19.92
N MET A 200 -7.03 13.81 -19.07
CA MET A 200 -8.29 13.23 -18.62
C MET A 200 -8.96 14.11 -17.57
N ASP A 201 -10.28 14.14 -17.64
CA ASP A 201 -11.16 14.69 -16.62
C ASP A 201 -12.41 13.80 -16.49
N TYR A 202 -13.31 14.17 -15.57
CA TYR A 202 -14.57 13.45 -15.38
C TYR A 202 -15.56 13.60 -16.56
N THR A 203 -15.43 14.62 -17.40
CA THR A 203 -16.32 14.85 -18.54
C THR A 203 -16.10 13.83 -19.65
N ALA A 204 -14.85 13.36 -19.81
CA ALA A 204 -14.49 12.27 -20.72
C ALA A 204 -15.29 10.98 -20.47
N TRP A 205 -15.85 10.79 -19.27
CA TRP A 205 -16.60 9.61 -18.86
C TRP A 205 -18.13 9.75 -18.97
N VAL A 206 -18.67 10.90 -19.41
CA VAL A 206 -20.12 11.12 -19.50
C VAL A 206 -20.79 10.10 -20.43
N GLY A 207 -21.79 9.37 -19.92
CA GLY A 207 -22.49 8.33 -20.69
C GLY A 207 -21.71 7.02 -20.86
N ILE A 208 -20.57 6.85 -20.19
CA ILE A 208 -19.85 5.58 -20.08
C ILE A 208 -20.16 4.99 -18.69
N PRO A 209 -20.43 3.67 -18.56
CA PRO A 209 -20.60 3.04 -17.24
C PRO A 209 -19.41 3.31 -16.31
N SER A 210 -19.65 3.43 -15.00
CA SER A 210 -18.61 3.69 -14.01
C SER A 210 -18.82 2.81 -12.79
N PRO A 211 -17.89 1.90 -12.46
CA PRO A 211 -16.71 1.55 -13.27
C PRO A 211 -17.09 0.77 -14.54
N VAL A 212 -16.30 0.91 -15.61
CA VAL A 212 -16.29 -0.07 -16.71
C VAL A 212 -15.61 -1.35 -16.25
N ILE A 213 -16.18 -2.48 -16.63
CA ILE A 213 -15.68 -3.80 -16.26
C ILE A 213 -14.76 -4.30 -17.38
N ARG A 214 -13.49 -4.52 -17.07
CA ARG A 214 -12.50 -5.11 -17.98
C ARG A 214 -12.36 -6.60 -17.70
N THR A 215 -12.71 -7.41 -18.69
CA THR A 215 -12.52 -8.86 -18.69
C THR A 215 -11.37 -9.30 -19.59
N GLN A 216 -10.71 -8.33 -20.23
CA GLN A 216 -9.70 -8.55 -21.25
C GLN A 216 -8.50 -7.62 -21.07
N LEU A 217 -7.32 -8.16 -21.36
CA LEU A 217 -6.05 -7.44 -21.32
C LEU A 217 -6.09 -6.20 -22.21
N ILE A 218 -5.46 -5.12 -21.76
CA ILE A 218 -5.30 -3.91 -22.57
C ILE A 218 -3.94 -3.27 -22.34
N THR A 219 -3.29 -2.84 -23.41
CA THR A 219 -2.06 -2.04 -23.36
C THR A 219 -2.37 -0.63 -23.83
N VAL A 220 -2.00 0.36 -23.03
CA VAL A 220 -2.01 1.79 -23.38
C VAL A 220 -0.56 2.21 -23.60
N ALA A 221 -0.21 2.48 -24.84
CA ALA A 221 1.17 2.75 -25.23
C ALA A 221 1.32 4.07 -25.99
N GLY A 222 2.39 4.81 -25.71
CA GLY A 222 2.88 5.86 -26.59
C GLY A 222 3.80 5.30 -27.66
N ASN A 223 4.37 6.18 -28.49
CA ASN A 223 5.34 5.77 -29.51
C ASN A 223 6.62 5.20 -28.83
N PRO A 224 7.12 4.00 -29.21
CA PRO A 224 8.31 3.36 -28.62
C PRO A 224 9.63 4.06 -28.99
N GLY A 225 9.57 5.30 -29.46
CA GLY A 225 10.73 6.15 -29.70
C GLY A 225 11.48 6.50 -28.41
N GLN A 226 12.44 7.41 -28.55
CA GLN A 226 13.26 7.84 -27.42
C GLN A 226 12.38 8.47 -26.32
N PRO A 227 12.76 8.35 -25.03
CA PRO A 227 11.94 8.86 -23.92
C PRO A 227 11.47 10.33 -24.03
N PRO A 228 12.26 11.27 -24.59
CA PRO A 228 11.79 12.64 -24.85
C PRO A 228 10.55 12.75 -25.75
N SER A 229 10.25 11.73 -26.55
CA SER A 229 9.10 11.68 -27.48
C SER A 229 7.86 11.00 -26.90
N TRP A 230 7.93 10.47 -25.68
CA TRP A 230 6.78 9.81 -25.06
C TRP A 230 5.68 10.83 -24.74
N PRO A 231 4.42 10.58 -25.13
CA PRO A 231 3.31 11.47 -24.84
C PRO A 231 2.99 11.49 -23.34
N GLN A 232 2.55 12.64 -22.86
CA GLN A 232 2.03 12.80 -21.52
C GLN A 232 0.59 12.27 -21.46
N LEU A 233 0.37 11.34 -20.54
CA LEU A 233 -0.96 10.88 -20.17
C LEU A 233 -1.26 11.40 -18.75
N ASP A 234 -1.91 12.55 -18.70
CA ASP A 234 -2.40 13.14 -17.47
C ASP A 234 -3.77 12.55 -17.15
N LEU A 235 -3.85 11.77 -16.06
CA LEU A 235 -5.07 11.06 -15.66
C LEU A 235 -6.02 11.93 -14.82
N GLY A 236 -5.66 13.18 -14.51
CA GLY A 236 -6.51 14.16 -13.85
C GLY A 236 -7.09 13.72 -12.50
N PHE A 237 -6.44 12.77 -11.80
CA PHE A 237 -6.93 12.14 -10.57
C PHE A 237 -8.36 11.58 -10.73
N VAL A 238 -8.71 11.12 -11.92
CA VAL A 238 -10.01 10.53 -12.20
C VAL A 238 -10.10 9.20 -11.45
N LYS A 239 -11.05 9.08 -10.51
CA LYS A 239 -11.17 7.91 -9.61
C LYS A 239 -12.19 6.87 -10.09
N ASP A 240 -11.87 5.61 -9.83
CA ASP A 240 -12.79 4.46 -9.86
C ASP A 240 -13.54 4.26 -11.19
N LYS A 241 -12.85 4.45 -12.32
CA LYS A 241 -13.48 4.32 -13.65
C LYS A 241 -13.29 2.96 -14.28
N VAL A 242 -12.23 2.24 -13.96
CA VAL A 242 -11.92 0.94 -14.57
C VAL A 242 -11.79 -0.13 -13.50
N LYS A 243 -12.62 -1.17 -13.56
CA LYS A 243 -12.55 -2.33 -12.67
C LYS A 243 -12.01 -3.54 -13.43
N LEU A 244 -10.94 -4.15 -12.94
CA LEU A 244 -10.39 -5.39 -13.50
C LEU A 244 -11.12 -6.59 -12.90
N THR A 245 -11.39 -7.63 -13.70
CA THR A 245 -11.98 -8.88 -13.21
C THR A 245 -11.07 -10.06 -13.50
N GLY A 246 -10.89 -10.98 -12.54
CA GLY A 246 -10.03 -12.14 -12.73
C GLY A 246 -8.54 -11.75 -12.84
N ALA A 247 -7.77 -12.51 -13.60
CA ALA A 247 -6.34 -12.27 -13.84
C ALA A 247 -6.06 -11.32 -15.02
N VAL A 248 -6.88 -10.28 -15.16
CA VAL A 248 -6.76 -9.32 -16.28
C VAL A 248 -5.68 -8.29 -15.97
N ASN A 249 -4.86 -7.99 -16.99
CA ASN A 249 -3.76 -7.05 -16.88
C ASN A 249 -4.00 -5.80 -17.72
N ILE A 250 -3.63 -4.65 -17.18
CA ILE A 250 -3.50 -3.40 -17.92
C ILE A 250 -2.03 -2.97 -17.93
N TYR A 251 -1.53 -2.57 -19.09
CA TYR A 251 -0.16 -2.12 -19.28
C TYR A 251 -0.12 -0.65 -19.70
N PHE A 252 0.79 0.11 -19.10
CA PHE A 252 1.19 1.45 -19.56
C PHE A 252 2.62 1.37 -20.06
N GLN A 253 2.85 1.76 -21.31
CA GLN A 253 4.13 1.61 -22.00
C GLN A 253 4.51 2.87 -22.77
N ASN A 254 5.76 3.33 -22.67
CA ASN A 254 6.25 4.48 -23.43
C ASN A 254 5.37 5.73 -23.28
N VAL A 255 4.84 5.96 -22.07
CA VAL A 255 4.04 7.13 -21.71
C VAL A 255 4.62 7.81 -20.48
N VAL A 256 4.37 9.11 -20.34
CA VAL A 256 4.63 9.84 -19.10
C VAL A 256 3.30 10.00 -18.36
N LEU A 257 3.12 9.27 -17.26
CA LEU A 257 1.93 9.35 -16.42
C LEU A 257 2.04 10.52 -15.45
N ARG A 258 1.02 11.38 -15.46
CA ARG A 258 0.87 12.51 -14.54
C ARG A 258 -0.51 12.44 -13.88
N ASN A 259 -0.61 12.96 -12.65
CA ASN A 259 -1.86 12.99 -11.88
C ASN A 259 -2.59 11.63 -11.88
N TYR A 260 -1.80 10.54 -11.86
CA TYR A 260 -2.31 9.17 -11.88
C TYR A 260 -2.79 8.71 -10.50
N ARG A 261 -2.42 9.48 -9.48
CA ARG A 261 -2.69 9.21 -8.07
C ARG A 261 -2.81 10.52 -7.31
N ASP A 262 -3.97 10.78 -6.73
CA ASP A 262 -4.23 11.97 -5.93
C ASP A 262 -3.27 12.02 -4.77
N ALA A 263 -2.78 13.21 -4.50
CA ALA A 263 -1.72 13.51 -3.57
C ALA A 263 -2.02 13.12 -2.10
N PHE A 264 -3.29 12.93 -1.71
CA PHE A 264 -3.62 12.31 -0.41
C PHE A 264 -3.35 10.79 -0.42
N ASP A 265 -3.54 10.15 -1.58
CA ASP A 265 -3.29 8.74 -1.86
C ASP A 265 -1.88 8.47 -2.46
N ALA A 266 -1.12 9.52 -2.80
CA ALA A 266 0.20 9.45 -3.44
C ALA A 266 1.33 9.88 -2.50
N PHE A 267 1.01 10.03 -1.21
CA PHE A 267 1.92 10.48 -0.16
C PHE A 267 3.24 9.68 -0.15
N ASP A 268 3.17 8.39 -0.50
CA ASP A 268 4.28 7.62 -1.02
C ASP A 268 3.70 6.63 -2.03
N THR A 269 4.37 6.42 -3.18
CA THR A 269 3.99 5.33 -4.10
C THR A 269 4.05 3.98 -3.38
N PHE A 270 4.80 3.87 -2.29
CA PHE A 270 4.87 2.65 -1.48
C PHE A 270 3.85 2.58 -0.35
N SER A 271 3.34 3.71 0.16
CA SER A 271 2.29 3.71 1.18
C SER A 271 0.94 3.38 0.56
N SER A 272 0.61 3.98 -0.58
CA SER A 272 -0.68 3.74 -1.26
C SER A 272 -0.48 3.50 -2.78
N PRO A 273 0.28 2.46 -3.17
CA PRO A 273 0.54 2.11 -4.56
C PRO A 273 -0.73 1.88 -5.37
N GLY A 274 -0.74 2.35 -6.61
CA GLY A 274 -1.84 2.10 -7.54
C GLY A 274 -2.05 3.24 -8.52
N LEU A 275 -3.21 3.22 -9.18
CA LEU A 275 -3.74 4.35 -9.94
C LEU A 275 -5.16 4.60 -9.51
N ASP A 276 -5.50 5.89 -9.36
CA ASP A 276 -6.85 6.35 -9.06
C ASP A 276 -7.87 5.89 -10.10
N LEU A 277 -7.44 5.83 -11.36
CA LEU A 277 -8.29 5.38 -12.46
C LEU A 277 -8.91 3.99 -12.21
N MET A 278 -8.23 3.16 -11.43
CA MET A 278 -8.60 1.78 -11.17
C MET A 278 -9.49 1.68 -9.94
N ALA A 279 -10.70 1.19 -10.14
CA ALA A 279 -11.57 0.77 -9.04
C ALA A 279 -11.04 -0.52 -8.40
N LYS A 280 -11.41 -0.73 -7.12
CA LYS A 280 -11.16 -1.98 -6.41
C LYS A 280 -11.71 -3.21 -7.17
N SER A 281 -10.90 -4.25 -7.32
CA SER A 281 -11.30 -5.53 -7.93
C SER A 281 -12.27 -6.30 -7.01
N GLU A 282 -13.02 -7.28 -7.52
CA GLU A 282 -13.99 -8.03 -6.68
C GLU A 282 -13.32 -8.92 -5.63
N PHE A 283 -12.19 -9.50 -6.01
CA PHE A 283 -11.34 -10.31 -5.16
C PHE A 283 -9.96 -10.35 -5.82
N PHE A 284 -8.93 -10.63 -5.01
CA PHE A 284 -7.59 -10.79 -5.54
C PHE A 284 -7.48 -12.06 -6.40
N ALA A 285 -7.61 -11.88 -7.71
CA ALA A 285 -7.51 -12.95 -8.71
C ALA A 285 -6.22 -12.87 -9.56
N GLY A 286 -5.26 -12.05 -9.12
CA GLY A 286 -4.02 -11.81 -9.85
C GLY A 286 -4.15 -10.76 -10.95
N ALA A 287 -5.13 -9.86 -10.87
CA ALA A 287 -5.16 -8.67 -11.74
C ALA A 287 -3.90 -7.83 -11.54
N ILE A 288 -3.32 -7.31 -12.63
CA ILE A 288 -2.08 -6.53 -12.58
C ILE A 288 -2.25 -5.21 -13.33
N VAL A 289 -1.89 -4.12 -12.68
CA VAL A 289 -1.58 -2.88 -13.37
C VAL A 289 -0.07 -2.77 -13.47
N ARG A 290 0.44 -2.84 -14.70
CA ARG A 290 1.87 -2.77 -14.98
C ARG A 290 2.22 -1.47 -15.68
N ILE A 291 3.22 -0.77 -15.17
CA ILE A 291 3.81 0.40 -15.80
C ILE A 291 5.22 -0.01 -16.19
N GLN A 292 5.54 0.06 -17.47
CA GLN A 292 6.80 -0.44 -17.99
C GLN A 292 7.38 0.52 -19.03
N ASP A 293 8.70 0.72 -19.03
CA ASP A 293 9.39 1.56 -20.02
C ASP A 293 8.67 2.92 -20.19
N SER A 294 8.33 3.51 -19.05
CA SER A 294 7.44 4.66 -18.91
C SER A 294 7.99 5.60 -17.83
N ALA A 295 7.34 6.73 -17.62
CA ALA A 295 7.66 7.62 -16.52
C ALA A 295 6.46 7.97 -15.65
N LEU A 296 6.71 8.22 -14.37
CA LEU A 296 5.77 8.70 -13.38
C LEU A 296 6.20 10.10 -12.94
N VAL A 297 5.32 11.09 -13.10
CA VAL A 297 5.52 12.43 -12.52
C VAL A 297 4.90 12.46 -11.13
N LEU A 298 5.75 12.65 -10.12
CA LEU A 298 5.40 12.71 -8.71
C LEU A 298 5.45 14.17 -8.23
N PRO A 299 4.38 14.72 -7.65
CA PRO A 299 4.35 16.12 -7.21
C PRO A 299 5.39 16.40 -6.12
N ILE A 300 5.51 15.49 -5.14
CA ILE A 300 6.44 15.60 -4.03
C ILE A 300 6.99 14.19 -3.75
N CYS A 301 8.31 14.07 -3.69
CA CYS A 301 9.00 12.82 -3.35
C CYS A 301 9.59 12.86 -1.96
N LEU A 302 9.71 11.69 -1.32
CA LEU A 302 10.45 11.52 -0.08
C LEU A 302 11.96 11.74 -0.28
N PRO A 303 12.73 11.98 0.80
CA PRO A 303 14.18 11.98 0.75
C PRO A 303 14.72 10.61 0.29
N ARG A 304 15.82 10.59 -0.47
CA ARG A 304 16.34 9.36 -1.09
C ARG A 304 16.60 8.20 -0.12
N ASN A 305 17.10 8.51 1.08
CA ASN A 305 17.33 7.52 2.14
C ASN A 305 16.02 6.92 2.65
N VAL A 306 14.98 7.73 2.80
CA VAL A 306 13.66 7.29 3.24
C VAL A 306 13.01 6.41 2.17
N VAL A 307 13.06 6.80 0.89
CA VAL A 307 12.53 5.98 -0.21
C VAL A 307 13.21 4.60 -0.27
N THR A 308 14.53 4.56 -0.08
CA THR A 308 15.30 3.31 -0.11
C THR A 308 14.87 2.37 1.02
N LEU A 309 14.66 2.92 2.23
CA LEU A 309 14.15 2.16 3.37
C LEU A 309 12.71 1.68 3.13
N SER A 310 11.82 2.58 2.70
CA SER A 310 10.42 2.27 2.39
C SER A 310 10.30 1.14 1.36
N LEU A 311 11.10 1.17 0.27
CA LEU A 311 11.12 0.08 -0.69
C LEU A 311 11.62 -1.24 -0.07
N SER A 312 12.65 -1.19 0.76
CA SER A 312 13.22 -2.40 1.39
C SER A 312 12.24 -3.09 2.36
N GLU A 313 11.35 -2.31 2.96
CA GLU A 313 10.29 -2.79 3.85
C GLU A 313 9.00 -3.13 3.10
N SER A 314 8.85 -2.67 1.86
CA SER A 314 7.69 -2.97 1.02
C SER A 314 7.56 -4.47 0.75
N TYR A 315 6.36 -5.01 1.03
CA TYR A 315 6.09 -6.42 0.77
C TYR A 315 5.97 -6.68 -0.73
N ARG A 316 6.81 -7.58 -1.25
CA ARG A 316 6.73 -8.06 -2.64
C ARG A 316 5.76 -9.24 -2.75
N PRO A 317 4.70 -9.16 -3.58
CA PRO A 317 3.77 -10.26 -3.80
C PRO A 317 4.49 -11.51 -4.35
N PRO A 318 4.24 -12.71 -3.79
CA PRO A 318 4.91 -13.95 -4.22
C PRO A 318 4.56 -14.36 -5.66
N LEU A 319 3.46 -13.82 -6.21
CA LEU A 319 3.05 -14.05 -7.61
C LEU A 319 4.01 -13.40 -8.62
N ILE A 320 4.78 -12.38 -8.21
CA ILE A 320 5.74 -11.68 -9.07
C ILE A 320 7.16 -11.96 -8.54
N PRO A 321 7.86 -12.97 -9.08
CA PRO A 321 9.19 -13.32 -8.61
C PRO A 321 10.21 -12.19 -8.87
N GLY A 322 11.32 -12.22 -8.15
CA GLY A 322 12.43 -11.28 -8.29
C GLY A 322 12.67 -10.44 -7.04
N GLN A 323 13.62 -9.52 -7.14
CA GLN A 323 13.99 -8.59 -6.07
C GLN A 323 13.37 -7.22 -6.33
N GLN A 324 12.99 -6.50 -5.27
CA GLN A 324 12.68 -5.08 -5.34
C GLN A 324 13.96 -4.32 -5.69
N LEU A 325 14.01 -3.67 -6.86
CA LEU A 325 15.18 -2.93 -7.33
C LEU A 325 14.78 -1.51 -7.74
N MET A 326 15.50 -0.53 -7.20
CA MET A 326 15.38 0.87 -7.59
C MET A 326 16.74 1.56 -7.62
N TYR A 327 16.84 2.62 -8.42
CA TYR A 327 17.99 3.51 -8.51
C TYR A 327 17.54 4.93 -8.20
N VAL A 328 17.96 5.47 -7.06
CA VAL A 328 17.66 6.86 -6.65
C VAL A 328 18.74 7.83 -7.13
N GLY A 329 18.38 9.09 -7.36
CA GLY A 329 19.34 10.15 -7.67
C GLY A 329 20.11 9.93 -8.98
N THR A 330 19.44 9.37 -9.98
CA THR A 330 20.02 9.17 -11.31
C THR A 330 20.47 10.51 -11.92
N PRO A 331 21.66 10.57 -12.55
CA PRO A 331 22.14 11.81 -13.17
C PRO A 331 21.18 12.37 -14.22
N GLN A 332 21.06 13.68 -14.26
CA GLN A 332 20.22 14.43 -15.21
C GLN A 332 21.08 15.30 -16.13
N THR A 333 21.99 14.67 -16.87
CA THR A 333 22.83 15.38 -17.85
C THR A 333 21.96 15.98 -18.96
N ASP A 334 22.28 17.21 -19.36
CA ASP A 334 21.61 17.92 -20.47
C ASP A 334 20.09 18.13 -20.29
N CYS A 335 19.60 18.11 -19.05
CA CYS A 335 18.21 18.43 -18.78
C CYS A 335 17.91 19.91 -19.07
N ILE A 336 16.68 20.18 -19.48
CA ILE A 336 16.16 21.50 -19.82
C ILE A 336 15.49 22.07 -18.57
N ASN A 337 15.99 23.21 -18.09
CA ASN A 337 15.37 23.94 -16.98
C ASN A 337 14.15 24.77 -17.46
N SER A 338 13.14 24.08 -17.99
CA SER A 338 11.89 24.70 -18.46
C SER A 338 10.69 23.79 -18.20
N THR A 339 9.64 24.36 -17.61
CA THR A 339 8.36 23.67 -17.37
C THR A 339 7.54 23.46 -18.65
N SER A 340 7.90 24.10 -19.77
CA SER A 340 7.24 23.92 -21.07
C SER A 340 7.85 22.82 -21.93
N GLY A 341 9.02 22.29 -21.58
CA GLY A 341 9.68 21.22 -22.35
C GLY A 341 8.98 19.86 -22.18
N PRO A 342 9.31 18.83 -22.98
CA PRO A 342 8.80 17.47 -22.75
C PRO A 342 9.22 16.96 -21.37
N PRO A 343 8.36 16.32 -20.57
CA PRO A 343 8.66 15.92 -19.18
C PRO A 343 9.98 15.14 -19.01
N MET A 344 10.27 14.21 -19.91
CA MET A 344 11.49 13.39 -19.88
C MET A 344 12.78 14.18 -20.20
N SER A 345 12.67 15.40 -20.71
CA SER A 345 13.80 16.29 -20.98
C SER A 345 13.98 17.35 -19.89
N ARG A 346 13.07 17.48 -18.93
CA ARG A 346 13.14 18.54 -17.90
C ARG A 346 14.14 18.20 -16.80
N CYS A 347 14.63 19.23 -16.11
CA CYS A 347 15.31 19.07 -14.83
C CYS A 347 14.28 18.89 -13.71
N TRP A 348 14.45 17.85 -12.90
CA TRP A 348 13.59 17.50 -11.77
C TRP A 348 14.34 17.60 -10.45
N ALA A 349 13.63 17.84 -9.36
CA ALA A 349 14.24 17.92 -8.01
C ALA A 349 14.95 16.61 -7.65
N ASP A 350 14.32 15.48 -7.98
CA ASP A 350 14.94 14.17 -7.97
C ASP A 350 14.46 13.34 -9.17
N ARG A 351 15.29 12.40 -9.59
CA ARG A 351 14.99 11.46 -10.66
C ARG A 351 15.55 10.10 -10.30
N GLY A 352 14.79 9.05 -10.55
CA GLY A 352 15.31 7.70 -10.43
C GLY A 352 14.54 6.70 -11.27
N ILE A 353 14.85 5.42 -11.08
CA ILE A 353 14.30 4.33 -11.87
C ILE A 353 13.81 3.23 -10.93
N TYR A 354 12.54 2.88 -11.04
CA TYR A 354 11.98 1.63 -10.53
C TYR A 354 12.30 0.53 -11.53
N GLU A 355 13.41 -0.17 -11.31
CA GLU A 355 13.86 -1.20 -12.25
C GLU A 355 12.96 -2.43 -12.18
N ASN A 356 12.60 -2.85 -10.97
CA ASN A 356 11.74 -4.00 -10.76
C ASN A 356 11.05 -3.89 -9.39
N VAL A 357 9.91 -3.21 -9.35
CA VAL A 357 9.17 -2.96 -8.10
C VAL A 357 7.75 -3.50 -8.22
N ALA A 358 7.37 -4.44 -7.37
CA ALA A 358 6.04 -5.02 -7.33
C ALA A 358 5.46 -4.94 -5.92
N THR A 359 4.22 -4.50 -5.79
CA THR A 359 3.50 -4.39 -4.51
C THR A 359 2.01 -4.68 -4.71
N TYR A 360 1.27 -4.87 -3.62
CA TYR A 360 -0.19 -4.86 -3.67
C TYR A 360 -0.65 -3.43 -3.81
N ALA A 361 -1.59 -3.18 -4.72
CA ALA A 361 -2.23 -1.87 -4.77
C ALA A 361 -3.12 -1.65 -3.54
N ALA A 362 -3.07 -0.44 -3.03
CA ALA A 362 -3.92 0.03 -1.95
C ALA A 362 -4.53 1.37 -2.33
N SER A 363 -5.59 1.79 -1.66
CA SER A 363 -6.20 3.12 -1.73
C SER A 363 -6.47 3.63 -0.34
N THR A 364 -6.51 4.94 -0.15
CA THR A 364 -6.91 5.49 1.16
C THR A 364 -8.42 5.67 1.17
N ASP A 365 -9.08 5.14 2.19
CA ASP A 365 -10.50 5.37 2.38
C ASP A 365 -10.77 6.79 2.93
N ILE A 366 -12.06 7.12 3.09
CA ILE A 366 -12.50 8.42 3.59
C ILE A 366 -11.98 8.76 5.00
N PHE A 367 -11.44 7.77 5.73
CA PHE A 367 -10.90 7.94 7.08
C PHE A 367 -9.37 8.03 7.09
N GLY A 368 -8.71 8.04 5.93
CA GLY A 368 -7.25 8.06 5.87
C GLY A 368 -6.61 6.67 6.01
N ARG A 369 -7.40 5.58 5.94
CA ARG A 369 -6.88 4.21 6.11
C ARG A 369 -6.55 3.58 4.77
N GLN A 370 -5.42 2.89 4.70
CA GLN A 370 -5.08 2.10 3.52
C GLN A 370 -5.96 0.86 3.44
N VAL A 371 -6.63 0.67 2.30
CA VAL A 371 -7.42 -0.50 1.98
C VAL A 371 -6.91 -1.11 0.68
N LEU A 372 -6.72 -2.43 0.66
CA LEU A 372 -6.27 -3.12 -0.55
C LEU A 372 -7.27 -2.91 -1.69
N SER A 373 -6.74 -2.61 -2.88
CA SER A 373 -7.50 -2.44 -4.12
C SER A 373 -7.67 -3.74 -4.90
N ASP A 374 -7.18 -4.86 -4.35
CA ASP A 374 -7.31 -6.22 -4.89
C ASP A 374 -6.71 -6.41 -6.30
N TYR A 375 -5.68 -5.63 -6.65
CA TYR A 375 -4.82 -5.85 -7.82
C TYR A 375 -3.34 -5.63 -7.44
N LEU A 376 -2.42 -6.11 -8.28
CA LEU A 376 -0.98 -5.88 -8.14
C LEU A 376 -0.55 -4.64 -8.90
N PHE A 377 0.31 -3.84 -8.28
CA PHE A 377 0.95 -2.70 -8.91
C PHE A 377 2.40 -3.06 -9.23
N TYR A 378 2.77 -3.04 -10.51
CA TYR A 378 4.06 -3.54 -10.98
C TYR A 378 4.78 -2.52 -11.87
N LEU A 379 5.92 -2.03 -11.41
CA LEU A 379 6.78 -1.08 -12.11
C LEU A 379 8.02 -1.79 -12.65
N VAL A 380 8.27 -1.68 -13.95
CA VAL A 380 9.43 -2.31 -14.61
C VAL A 380 10.13 -1.30 -15.50
N HIS A 381 11.37 -0.98 -15.18
CA HIS A 381 12.13 0.06 -15.89
C HIS A 381 11.32 1.38 -16.00
N THR A 382 10.69 1.79 -14.90
CA THR A 382 9.84 2.97 -14.84
C THR A 382 10.61 4.13 -14.21
N THR A 383 10.81 5.21 -14.96
CA THR A 383 11.45 6.42 -14.42
C THR A 383 10.48 7.15 -13.50
N TYR A 384 10.92 7.59 -12.32
CA TYR A 384 10.17 8.55 -11.51
C TYR A 384 10.79 9.95 -11.64
N LEU A 385 9.94 10.96 -11.71
CA LEU A 385 10.28 12.37 -11.92
C LEU A 385 9.65 13.20 -10.80
N CYS A 386 10.45 13.79 -9.92
CA CYS A 386 9.95 14.52 -8.74
C CYS A 386 9.90 16.02 -9.02
N GLU A 387 8.71 16.62 -8.96
CA GLU A 387 8.58 18.08 -9.07
C GLU A 387 9.26 18.76 -7.88
N LEU A 388 9.02 18.24 -6.67
CA LEU A 388 9.68 18.62 -5.43
C LEU A 388 10.21 17.40 -4.69
N GLN A 389 11.19 17.63 -3.83
CA GLN A 389 11.70 16.64 -2.89
C GLN A 389 11.60 17.20 -1.47
N MET A 390 11.03 16.40 -0.56
CA MET A 390 11.06 16.71 0.87
C MET A 390 12.49 16.73 1.38
N THR A 391 12.77 17.61 2.33
CA THR A 391 14.04 17.55 3.06
C THR A 391 13.97 16.54 4.19
N VAL A 392 15.13 16.02 4.61
CA VAL A 392 15.21 15.09 5.74
C VAL A 392 14.71 15.76 7.01
N GLU A 393 15.07 17.03 7.23
CA GLU A 393 14.70 17.79 8.43
C GLU A 393 13.17 17.96 8.54
N CYS A 394 12.49 18.16 7.41
CA CYS A 394 11.04 18.29 7.36
C CYS A 394 10.35 16.98 7.74
N VAL A 395 10.84 15.85 7.22
CA VAL A 395 10.35 14.51 7.57
C VAL A 395 10.61 14.19 9.04
N GLU A 396 11.80 14.50 9.57
CA GLU A 396 12.13 14.27 10.98
C GLU A 396 11.27 15.12 11.93
N THR A 397 10.94 16.35 11.52
CA THR A 397 10.20 17.30 12.37
C THR A 397 8.69 17.04 12.36
N LEU A 398 8.12 16.79 11.18
CA LEU A 398 6.66 16.73 10.97
C LEU A 398 6.15 15.30 10.71
N GLY A 399 7.04 14.33 10.64
CA GLY A 399 6.75 13.04 10.01
C GLY A 399 6.62 13.19 8.49
N GLU A 400 6.59 12.05 7.80
CA GLU A 400 6.43 12.02 6.36
C GLU A 400 5.13 12.77 5.97
N LEU A 401 3.97 12.34 6.49
CA LEU A 401 2.64 12.90 6.13
C LEU A 401 2.50 14.39 6.44
N GLY A 402 3.02 14.83 7.58
CA GLY A 402 3.02 16.23 7.97
C GLY A 402 3.88 17.08 7.03
N CYS A 403 5.05 16.57 6.63
CA CYS A 403 5.96 17.28 5.72
C CYS A 403 5.33 17.51 4.33
N TYR A 404 4.70 16.49 3.75
CA TYR A 404 4.01 16.64 2.47
C TYR A 404 2.84 17.60 2.53
N SER A 405 2.01 17.49 3.57
CA SER A 405 0.86 18.39 3.77
C SER A 405 1.34 19.83 3.88
N PHE A 406 2.45 20.06 4.59
CA PHE A 406 3.10 21.36 4.68
C PHE A 406 3.56 21.88 3.31
N ILE A 407 4.34 21.10 2.55
CA ILE A 407 4.83 21.51 1.22
C ILE A 407 3.66 21.74 0.25
N ARG A 408 2.66 20.86 0.22
CA ARG A 408 1.49 20.99 -0.65
C ARG A 408 0.69 22.25 -0.34
N SER A 409 0.56 22.61 0.94
CA SER A 409 -0.13 23.84 1.35
C SER A 409 0.57 25.10 0.84
N GLN A 410 1.90 25.06 0.66
CA GLN A 410 2.66 26.17 0.09
C GLN A 410 2.50 26.30 -1.43
N LEU A 411 2.16 25.22 -2.13
CA LEU A 411 1.93 25.24 -3.59
C LEU A 411 0.52 25.71 -3.97
N ALA A 412 -0.41 25.66 -3.02
CA ALA A 412 -1.80 26.04 -3.25
C ALA A 412 -2.06 27.55 -3.07
N GLY A 413 -1.10 28.30 -2.50
CA GLY A 413 -1.15 29.75 -2.32
C GLY A 413 -0.28 30.47 -3.34
#